data_AF-A0A7S3APQ0-F1
#
_entry.id   AF-A0A7S3APQ0-F1
#
_cell.length_a   1.000
_cell.length_b   1.000
_cell.length_c   1.000
_cell.angle_alpha   90.00
_cell.angle_beta   90.00
_cell.angle_gamma   90.00
#
_symmetry.space_group_name_H-M   'P 1'
#
loop_
_entity.id
_entity.type
_entity.pdbx_description
1 polymer ?
#
loop_
_entity_poly.entity_id
_entity_poly.type
_entity_poly.pdbx_seq_one_letter_code
_entity_poly.pdbx_strand_id
1 'polypeptide(L)'
;QQLHDFDIVLLSSGLEYHSGGAYRADLRPLLRMLQAAVEKRPGLTVVFSQPSAQHFANVDRTGLYEGRFSDDELRASPAHMRHCHCPPTDPAAPIWRNTLLESLLASTPAVRMLPFHNLTQPRWHMHYSHLWDYERGANGDVSACDCTHFCYTPDFWSRHYFPSLVQALKP
;
A
#
# COMPACT_ATOMS: atom_id res chain seq x y z
N GLN A 1 -11.22 1.53 22.41
CA GLN A 1 -11.40 0.07 22.46
C GLN A 1 -10.04 -0.54 22.80
N GLN A 2 -10.00 -1.49 23.73
CA GLN A 2 -8.76 -2.17 24.09
C GLN A 2 -8.56 -3.36 23.13
N LEU A 3 -7.32 -3.70 22.76
CA LEU A 3 -7.00 -4.83 21.88
C LEU A 3 -7.43 -6.20 22.45
N HIS A 4 -7.90 -6.23 23.70
CA HIS A 4 -8.22 -7.44 24.45
C HIS A 4 -9.42 -8.24 23.91
N ASP A 5 -10.29 -7.62 23.11
CA ASP A 5 -11.55 -8.23 22.66
C ASP A 5 -11.48 -8.95 21.30
N PHE A 6 -10.35 -8.91 20.60
CA PHE A 6 -10.24 -9.44 19.23
C PHE A 6 -9.27 -10.61 19.13
N ASP A 7 -9.65 -11.74 18.54
CA ASP A 7 -8.72 -12.87 18.31
C ASP A 7 -7.65 -12.57 17.24
N ILE A 8 -8.03 -11.78 16.23
CA ILE A 8 -7.19 -11.39 15.10
C ILE A 8 -7.17 -9.87 15.00
N VAL A 9 -5.97 -9.31 14.89
CA VAL A 9 -5.75 -7.88 14.60
C VAL A 9 -5.04 -7.77 13.27
N LEU A 10 -5.70 -7.14 12.30
CA LEU A 10 -5.12 -6.81 11.00
C LEU A 10 -4.88 -5.30 10.94
N LEU A 11 -3.65 -4.90 10.66
CA LEU A 11 -3.26 -3.49 10.56
C LEU A 11 -2.70 -3.19 9.17
N SER A 12 -2.98 -1.99 8.67
CA SER A 12 -2.41 -1.46 7.44
C SER A 12 -2.12 0.01 7.64
N SER A 13 -0.87 0.41 7.43
CA SER A 13 -0.41 1.80 7.53
C SER A 13 0.89 1.93 6.74
N GLY A 14 1.12 3.10 6.13
CA GLY A 14 2.39 3.44 5.51
C GLY A 14 2.31 4.36 4.29
N LEU A 15 1.19 4.38 3.57
CA LEU A 15 1.01 5.20 2.37
C LEU A 15 0.99 6.70 2.69
N GLU A 16 0.54 7.06 3.89
CA GLU A 16 0.48 8.41 4.45
C GLU A 16 1.85 9.00 4.82
N TYR A 17 2.91 8.19 4.84
CA TYR A 17 4.24 8.63 5.26
C TYR A 17 5.11 9.04 4.08
N HIS A 18 5.57 10.29 4.06
CA HIS A 18 6.48 10.78 3.02
C HIS A 18 7.97 10.77 3.43
N SER A 19 8.30 10.19 4.59
CA SER A 19 9.69 10.04 5.04
C SER A 19 9.94 8.74 5.81
N GLY A 20 11.10 8.14 5.58
CA GLY A 20 11.52 6.93 6.31
C GLY A 20 11.75 7.15 7.81
N GLY A 21 12.15 8.37 8.20
CA GLY A 21 12.35 8.75 9.60
C GLY A 21 11.04 8.72 10.39
N ALA A 22 10.00 9.41 9.90
CA ALA A 22 8.69 9.43 10.53
C ALA A 22 8.04 8.04 10.55
N TYR A 23 8.11 7.32 9.41
CA TYR A 23 7.59 5.95 9.31
C TYR A 23 8.21 5.01 10.36
N ARG A 24 9.53 5.08 10.53
CA ARG A 24 10.25 4.29 11.55
C ARG A 24 9.91 4.74 12.97
N ALA A 25 9.81 6.05 13.20
CA ALA A 25 9.54 6.61 14.53
C ALA A 25 8.18 6.13 15.07
N ASP A 26 7.17 6.07 14.21
CA ASP A 26 5.80 5.69 14.57
C ASP A 26 5.60 4.17 14.61
N LEU A 27 6.09 3.43 13.59
CA LEU A 27 5.86 2.00 13.53
C LEU A 27 6.63 1.21 14.59
N ARG A 28 7.85 1.64 14.94
CA ARG A 28 8.66 0.91 15.94
C ARG A 28 7.98 0.74 17.30
N PRO A 29 7.45 1.80 17.97
CA PRO A 29 6.73 1.62 19.23
C PRO A 29 5.41 0.84 19.04
N LEU A 30 4.69 1.05 17.94
CA LEU A 30 3.47 0.30 17.61
C LEU A 30 3.75 -1.21 17.52
N LEU A 31 4.74 -1.63 16.73
CA LEU A 31 5.10 -3.04 16.55
C LEU A 31 5.57 -3.68 17.85
N ARG A 32 6.31 -2.95 18.70
CA ARG A 32 6.69 -3.43 20.04
C ARG A 32 5.49 -3.63 20.95
N MET A 33 4.52 -2.70 20.92
CA MET A 33 3.28 -2.83 21.68
C MET A 33 2.48 -4.05 21.22
N LEU A 34 2.37 -4.27 19.91
CA LEU A 34 1.66 -5.41 19.33
C LEU A 34 2.33 -6.74 19.68
N GLN A 35 3.66 -6.80 19.59
CA GLN A 35 4.40 -7.98 20.03
C GLN A 35 4.13 -8.28 21.51
N ALA A 36 4.25 -7.29 22.39
CA ALA A 36 3.96 -7.48 23.81
C ALA A 36 2.51 -7.93 24.07
N ALA A 37 1.56 -7.51 23.23
CA ALA A 37 0.17 -7.97 23.31
C ALA A 37 0.04 -9.45 22.92
N VAL A 38 0.70 -9.89 21.84
CA VAL A 38 0.72 -11.30 21.41
C VAL A 38 1.35 -12.19 22.50
N GLU A 39 2.49 -11.76 23.05
CA GLU A 39 3.21 -12.49 24.10
C GLU A 39 2.38 -12.66 25.39
N LYS A 40 1.54 -11.67 25.71
CA LYS A 40 0.69 -11.70 26.91
C LYS A 40 -0.62 -12.46 26.72
N ARG A 41 -1.07 -12.66 25.48
CA ARG A 41 -2.38 -13.26 25.20
C ARG A 41 -2.26 -14.41 24.20
N PRO A 42 -2.07 -15.65 24.70
CA PRO A 42 -2.12 -16.85 23.87
C PRO A 42 -3.39 -16.86 23.02
N GLY A 43 -3.25 -17.12 21.72
CA GLY A 43 -4.35 -17.10 20.75
C GLY A 43 -4.53 -15.78 20.00
N LEU A 44 -3.97 -14.65 20.47
CA LEU A 44 -3.92 -13.43 19.67
C LEU A 44 -3.04 -13.63 18.44
N THR A 45 -3.57 -13.34 17.26
CA THR A 45 -2.78 -13.22 16.04
C THR A 45 -2.78 -11.78 15.55
N VAL A 46 -1.59 -11.20 15.37
CA VAL A 46 -1.44 -9.88 14.75
C VAL A 46 -0.79 -10.03 13.37
N VAL A 47 -1.43 -9.46 12.37
CA VAL A 47 -0.92 -9.38 11.01
C VAL A 47 -0.79 -7.91 10.62
N PHE A 48 0.40 -7.52 10.18
CA PHE A 48 0.68 -6.22 9.58
C PHE A 48 0.73 -6.38 8.06
N SER A 49 -0.21 -5.72 7.37
CA SER A 49 -0.24 -5.64 5.92
C SER A 49 0.82 -4.67 5.44
N GLN A 50 1.67 -5.12 4.50
CA GLN A 50 2.53 -4.20 3.77
C GLN A 50 1.69 -3.09 3.13
N PRO A 51 2.22 -1.85 3.04
CA PRO A 51 1.67 -0.83 2.16
C PRO A 51 1.41 -1.40 0.76
N SER A 52 0.25 -1.09 0.18
CA SER A 52 -0.05 -1.51 -1.18
C SER A 52 0.93 -0.91 -2.17
N ALA A 53 1.05 -1.52 -3.34
CA ALA A 53 1.66 -0.86 -4.48
C ALA A 53 0.86 0.40 -4.85
N GLN A 54 1.57 1.45 -5.22
CA GLN A 54 1.05 2.58 -5.95
C GLN A 54 1.56 2.49 -7.39
N HIS A 55 0.89 3.16 -8.31
CA HIS A 55 1.19 3.06 -9.75
C HIS A 55 1.25 4.44 -10.41
N PHE A 56 1.82 5.42 -9.73
CA PHE A 56 2.07 6.73 -10.34
C PHE A 56 3.17 6.65 -11.39
N ALA A 57 3.00 7.37 -12.49
CA ALA A 57 4.07 7.51 -13.47
C ALA A 57 5.23 8.33 -12.87
N ASN A 58 6.44 7.76 -12.89
CA ASN A 58 7.64 8.39 -12.37
C ASN A 58 8.92 7.91 -13.08
N VAL A 59 10.02 8.64 -12.90
CA VAL A 59 11.32 8.38 -13.56
C VAL A 59 11.89 7.01 -13.16
N ASP A 60 11.82 6.68 -11.87
CA ASP A 60 12.41 5.47 -11.30
C ASP A 60 11.52 4.24 -11.37
N ARG A 61 10.31 4.38 -11.94
CA ARG A 61 9.30 3.32 -12.11
C ARG A 61 8.89 2.61 -10.81
N THR A 62 9.10 3.25 -9.66
CA THR A 62 8.68 2.75 -8.35
C THR A 62 7.17 2.80 -8.15
N GLY A 63 6.47 3.67 -8.90
CA GLY A 63 5.04 3.91 -8.73
C GLY A 63 4.66 4.79 -7.55
N LEU A 64 5.63 5.25 -6.76
CA LEU A 64 5.39 6.02 -5.54
C LEU A 64 4.86 7.42 -5.82
N TYR A 65 3.91 7.86 -4.99
CA TYR A 65 3.33 9.20 -5.07
C TYR A 65 4.38 10.32 -4.94
N GLU A 66 5.41 10.12 -4.12
CA GLU A 66 6.48 11.11 -3.90
C GLU A 66 7.29 11.41 -5.15
N GLY A 67 7.47 10.40 -6.01
CA GLY A 67 8.28 10.49 -7.22
C GLY A 67 7.48 10.78 -8.48
N ARG A 68 6.14 10.94 -8.36
CA ARG A 68 5.26 11.10 -9.52
C ARG A 68 5.65 12.32 -10.35
N PHE A 69 5.49 12.22 -11.66
CA PHE A 69 5.60 13.37 -12.55
C PHE A 69 4.66 14.49 -12.11
N SER A 70 5.16 15.72 -12.18
CA SER A 70 4.35 16.92 -12.03
C SER A 70 3.32 17.05 -13.17
N ASP A 71 2.29 17.87 -12.96
CA ASP A 71 1.28 18.13 -13.99
C ASP A 71 1.89 18.66 -15.29
N ASP A 72 2.93 19.50 -15.21
CA ASP A 72 3.64 20.03 -16.37
C ASP A 72 4.39 18.93 -17.13
N GLU A 73 5.03 17.99 -16.43
CA GLU A 73 5.71 16.84 -17.04
C GLU A 73 4.72 15.86 -17.68
N LEU A 74 3.55 15.67 -17.06
CA LEU A 74 2.45 14.88 -17.63
C LEU A 74 1.88 15.55 -18.88
N ARG A 75 1.70 16.88 -18.87
CA ARG A 75 1.25 17.69 -20.03
C ARG A 75 2.28 17.73 -21.16
N ALA A 76 3.57 17.70 -20.84
CA ALA A 76 4.62 17.67 -21.86
C ALA A 76 4.69 16.31 -22.60
N SER A 77 4.07 15.25 -22.07
CA SER A 77 4.10 13.90 -22.64
C SER A 77 2.77 13.52 -23.32
N PRO A 78 2.72 13.40 -24.66
CA PRO A 78 1.53 12.94 -25.38
C PRO A 78 1.02 11.56 -24.93
N ALA A 79 1.89 10.72 -24.37
CA ALA A 79 1.54 9.40 -23.85
C ALA A 79 0.79 9.47 -22.50
N HIS A 80 0.96 10.54 -21.73
CA HIS A 80 0.35 10.72 -20.41
C HIS A 80 -0.88 11.65 -20.42
N MET A 81 -1.09 12.41 -21.50
CA MET A 81 -2.08 13.48 -21.56
C MET A 81 -3.55 13.08 -21.79
N ARG A 82 -3.85 11.90 -22.36
CA ARG A 82 -5.20 11.67 -22.91
C ARG A 82 -6.18 11.01 -21.96
N HIS A 83 -5.70 10.24 -20.99
CA HIS A 83 -6.52 9.55 -20.00
C HIS A 83 -5.74 9.43 -18.71
N CYS A 84 -6.43 9.43 -17.57
CA CYS A 84 -5.78 9.08 -16.34
C CYS A 84 -5.13 7.69 -16.46
N HIS A 85 -3.82 7.61 -16.23
CA HIS A 85 -3.03 6.41 -16.49
C HIS A 85 -2.16 6.05 -15.28
N CYS A 86 -2.34 4.82 -14.78
CA CYS A 86 -1.53 4.25 -13.72
C CYS A 86 -0.68 3.11 -14.31
N PRO A 87 0.59 3.37 -14.70
CA PRO A 87 1.41 2.39 -15.39
C PRO A 87 1.87 1.22 -14.49
N PRO A 88 2.26 0.08 -15.08
CA PRO A 88 2.96 -0.96 -14.35
C PRO A 88 4.28 -0.45 -13.77
N THR A 89 4.58 -0.85 -12.53
CA THR A 89 5.85 -0.56 -11.86
C THR A 89 6.90 -1.63 -12.15
N ASP A 90 8.17 -1.28 -11.95
CA ASP A 90 9.26 -2.24 -12.00
C ASP A 90 9.21 -3.15 -10.75
N PRO A 91 9.04 -4.48 -10.89
CA PRO A 91 9.01 -5.40 -9.76
C PRO A 91 10.34 -5.48 -8.99
N ALA A 92 11.45 -5.02 -9.58
CA ALA A 92 12.75 -4.96 -8.92
C ALA A 92 13.00 -3.60 -8.22
N ALA A 93 12.12 -2.61 -8.39
CA ALA A 93 12.31 -1.31 -7.79
C ALA A 93 12.16 -1.37 -6.26
N PRO A 94 13.14 -0.86 -5.49
CA PRO A 94 13.09 -0.91 -4.04
C PRO A 94 12.01 0.02 -3.50
N ILE A 95 11.05 -0.52 -2.76
CA ILE A 95 10.03 0.27 -2.07
C ILE A 95 10.45 0.48 -0.62
N TRP A 96 10.98 1.66 -0.33
CA TRP A 96 11.60 1.98 0.96
C TRP A 96 10.68 1.65 2.15
N ARG A 97 9.36 1.87 2.04
CA ARG A 97 8.38 1.57 3.10
C ARG A 97 8.35 0.08 3.44
N ASN A 98 8.39 -0.78 2.42
CA ASN A 98 8.35 -2.22 2.61
C ASN A 98 9.67 -2.74 3.16
N THR A 99 10.80 -2.24 2.63
CA THR A 99 12.13 -2.56 3.17
C THR A 99 12.26 -2.16 4.66
N LEU A 100 11.75 -0.99 5.03
CA LEU A 100 11.75 -0.54 6.43
C LEU A 100 10.83 -1.38 7.31
N LEU A 101 9.62 -1.71 6.82
CA LEU A 101 8.68 -2.55 7.55
C LEU A 101 9.26 -3.95 7.80
N GLU A 102 9.84 -4.57 6.78
CA GLU A 102 10.50 -5.88 6.87
C GLU A 102 11.63 -5.85 7.91
N SER A 103 12.47 -4.80 7.89
CA SER A 103 13.52 -4.61 8.90
C SER A 103 12.98 -4.46 10.33
N LEU A 104 11.86 -3.77 10.51
CA LEU A 104 11.23 -3.60 11.83
C LEU A 104 10.58 -4.90 12.31
N LEU A 105 9.90 -5.63 11.42
CA LEU A 105 9.28 -6.92 11.72
C LEU A 105 10.29 -8.02 12.04
N ALA A 106 11.50 -7.97 11.45
CA ALA A 106 12.59 -8.86 11.86
C ALA A 106 12.94 -8.75 13.36
N SER A 107 12.70 -7.59 13.98
CA SER A 107 12.86 -7.38 15.43
C SER A 107 11.58 -7.61 16.24
N THR A 108 10.47 -7.91 15.57
CA THR A 108 9.16 -8.16 16.19
C THR A 108 8.49 -9.41 15.60
N PRO A 109 9.09 -10.61 15.74
CA PRO A 109 8.67 -11.82 15.04
C PRO A 109 7.27 -12.33 15.42
N ALA A 110 6.70 -11.87 16.54
CA ALA A 110 5.32 -12.20 16.92
C ALA A 110 4.27 -11.50 16.04
N VAL A 111 4.65 -10.40 15.37
CA VAL A 111 3.81 -9.69 14.40
C VAL A 111 4.11 -10.25 13.01
N ARG A 112 3.10 -10.85 12.37
CA ARG A 112 3.27 -11.48 11.06
C ARG A 112 3.05 -10.48 9.95
N MET A 113 3.66 -10.71 8.79
CA MET A 113 3.50 -9.84 7.62
C MET A 113 2.53 -10.45 6.61
N LEU A 114 1.59 -9.65 6.11
CA LEU A 114 0.88 -9.96 4.87
C LEU A 114 1.61 -9.26 3.72
N PRO A 115 2.13 -9.97 2.70
CA PRO A 115 2.89 -9.39 1.59
C PRO A 115 2.00 -8.67 0.57
N PHE A 116 1.19 -7.73 1.04
CA PHE A 116 0.13 -7.07 0.27
C PHE A 116 0.66 -6.23 -0.90
N HIS A 117 1.89 -5.71 -0.79
CA HIS A 117 2.56 -5.07 -1.93
C HIS A 117 2.69 -6.03 -3.11
N ASN A 118 3.19 -7.25 -2.88
CA ASN A 118 3.35 -8.26 -3.95
C ASN A 118 1.99 -8.69 -4.55
N LEU A 119 0.93 -8.64 -3.74
CA LEU A 119 -0.43 -8.90 -4.22
C LEU A 119 -0.95 -7.77 -5.11
N THR A 120 -0.61 -6.52 -4.82
CA THR A 120 -1.14 -5.35 -5.53
C THR A 120 -0.24 -4.86 -6.67
N GLN A 121 1.06 -5.18 -6.64
CA GLN A 121 2.06 -4.69 -7.60
C GLN A 121 1.71 -4.96 -9.08
N PRO A 122 1.26 -6.15 -9.51
CA PRO A 122 0.93 -6.34 -10.92
C PRO A 122 -0.51 -5.93 -11.26
N ARG A 123 -1.23 -5.29 -10.32
CA ARG A 123 -2.67 -4.96 -10.42
C ARG A 123 -2.88 -3.47 -10.74
N TRP A 124 -1.94 -2.86 -11.45
CA TRP A 124 -2.01 -1.47 -11.91
C TRP A 124 -3.31 -1.13 -12.67
N HIS A 125 -3.86 -2.11 -13.41
CA HIS A 125 -5.11 -1.96 -14.16
C HIS A 125 -6.36 -1.90 -13.27
N MET A 126 -6.23 -2.14 -11.97
CA MET A 126 -7.32 -2.04 -11.00
C MET A 126 -7.49 -0.62 -10.46
N HIS A 127 -6.65 0.35 -10.81
CA HIS A 127 -6.91 1.76 -10.47
C HIS A 127 -8.04 2.32 -11.32
N TYR A 128 -8.95 3.08 -10.70
CA TYR A 128 -10.03 3.74 -11.43
C TYR A 128 -9.55 5.06 -12.03
N SER A 129 -9.67 5.22 -13.34
CA SER A 129 -9.23 6.42 -14.06
C SER A 129 -10.20 7.62 -13.97
N HIS A 130 -11.35 7.50 -13.30
CA HIS A 130 -12.45 8.49 -13.42
C HIS A 130 -12.97 9.09 -12.11
N LEU A 131 -12.35 8.85 -10.95
CA LEU A 131 -12.93 9.30 -9.67
C LEU A 131 -13.03 10.84 -9.53
N TRP A 132 -12.26 11.60 -10.31
CA TRP A 132 -12.28 13.06 -10.29
C TRP A 132 -13.09 13.71 -11.43
N ASP A 133 -13.78 12.92 -12.27
CA ASP A 133 -14.65 13.48 -13.32
C ASP A 133 -15.88 14.21 -12.75
N TYR A 134 -16.22 14.00 -11.47
CA TYR A 134 -17.35 14.65 -10.83
C TYR A 134 -17.08 16.11 -10.42
N GLU A 135 -15.81 16.51 -10.23
CA GLU A 135 -15.43 17.90 -9.90
C GLU A 135 -14.91 18.68 -11.12
N ARG A 136 -14.89 18.07 -12.31
CA ARG A 136 -14.52 18.78 -13.54
C ARG A 136 -15.66 19.70 -13.98
N GLY A 137 -15.50 20.98 -13.66
CA GLY A 137 -16.04 22.06 -14.48
C GLY A 137 -15.65 21.88 -15.95
N ALA A 138 -16.46 22.45 -16.84
CA ALA A 138 -16.57 22.21 -18.29
C ALA A 138 -15.29 22.33 -19.17
N ASN A 139 -14.09 22.41 -18.62
CA ASN A 139 -12.86 22.77 -19.34
C ASN A 139 -11.91 21.60 -19.65
N GLY A 140 -12.26 20.36 -19.31
CA GLY A 140 -11.56 19.17 -19.83
C GLY A 140 -10.09 19.00 -19.43
N ASP A 141 -9.62 19.74 -18.41
CA ASP A 141 -8.23 19.65 -17.98
C ASP A 141 -8.00 18.35 -17.19
N VAL A 142 -6.95 17.62 -17.56
CA VAL A 142 -6.58 16.32 -16.98
C VAL A 142 -5.48 16.57 -15.97
N SER A 143 -5.72 16.36 -14.67
CA SER A 143 -4.61 16.46 -13.71
C SER A 143 -4.65 15.53 -12.50
N ALA A 144 -5.77 14.93 -12.11
CA ALA A 144 -5.79 14.09 -10.90
C ALA A 144 -6.07 12.61 -11.21
N CYS A 145 -5.03 11.78 -11.12
CA CYS A 145 -5.14 10.33 -11.09
C CYS A 145 -5.07 9.78 -9.67
N ASP A 146 -6.00 8.90 -9.34
CA ASP A 146 -5.87 8.06 -8.15
C ASP A 146 -5.18 6.74 -8.51
N CYS A 147 -3.85 6.75 -8.46
CA CYS A 147 -3.02 5.56 -8.59
C CYS A 147 -2.62 4.96 -7.23
N THR A 148 -3.42 5.24 -6.19
CA THR A 148 -3.22 4.68 -4.83
C THR A 148 -4.33 3.70 -4.49
N HIS A 149 -5.59 4.09 -4.74
CA HIS A 149 -6.73 3.26 -4.39
C HIS A 149 -7.10 2.29 -5.52
N PHE A 150 -7.45 1.08 -5.13
CA PHE A 150 -7.84 0.01 -6.04
C PHE A 150 -9.36 -0.03 -6.16
N CYS A 151 -9.88 -0.15 -7.38
CA CYS A 151 -11.25 -0.59 -7.63
C CYS A 151 -11.49 -1.89 -6.89
N TYR A 152 -12.68 -2.03 -6.32
CA TYR A 152 -13.10 -3.31 -5.80
C TYR A 152 -13.20 -4.33 -6.93
N THR A 153 -12.48 -5.45 -6.81
CA THR A 153 -12.60 -6.59 -7.72
C THR A 153 -12.78 -7.88 -6.91
N PRO A 154 -13.97 -8.52 -6.93
CA PRO A 154 -14.23 -9.74 -6.17
C PRO A 154 -13.19 -10.84 -6.41
N ASP A 155 -12.67 -10.92 -7.64
CA ASP A 155 -11.69 -11.90 -8.06
C ASP A 155 -10.35 -11.73 -7.31
N PHE A 156 -9.85 -10.49 -7.18
CA PHE A 156 -8.64 -10.22 -6.41
C PHE A 156 -8.78 -10.66 -4.96
N TRP A 157 -9.89 -10.28 -4.32
CA TRP A 157 -10.11 -10.59 -2.92
C TRP A 157 -10.20 -12.10 -2.68
N SER A 158 -10.99 -12.80 -3.50
CA SER A 158 -11.22 -14.25 -3.35
C SER A 158 -10.02 -15.11 -3.74
N ARG A 159 -9.28 -14.76 -4.81
CA ARG A 159 -8.21 -15.61 -5.36
C ARG A 159 -6.81 -15.24 -4.88
N HIS A 160 -6.61 -14.01 -4.43
CA HIS A 160 -5.27 -13.52 -4.07
C HIS A 160 -5.22 -13.09 -2.62
N TYR A 161 -6.07 -12.15 -2.21
CA TYR A 161 -5.99 -11.58 -0.86
C TYR A 161 -6.31 -12.58 0.25
N PHE A 162 -7.51 -13.19 0.23
CA PHE A 162 -7.93 -14.08 1.32
C PHE A 162 -7.03 -15.32 1.46
N PRO A 163 -6.59 -16.01 0.39
CA PRO A 163 -5.63 -17.09 0.50
C PRO A 163 -4.30 -16.67 1.17
N SER A 164 -3.77 -15.50 0.80
CA SER A 164 -2.56 -14.97 1.43
C SER A 164 -2.77 -14.53 2.88
N LEU A 165 -3.94 -13.97 3.22
CA LEU A 165 -4.30 -13.63 4.60
C LEU A 165 -4.40 -14.89 5.45
N VAL A 166 -5.10 -15.93 4.98
CA VAL A 166 -5.17 -17.22 5.69
C VAL A 166 -3.78 -17.80 5.92
N GLN A 167 -2.89 -17.69 4.94
CA GLN A 167 -1.50 -18.12 5.10
C GLN A 167 -0.75 -17.28 6.16
N ALA A 168 -0.94 -15.96 6.18
CA ALA A 168 -0.35 -15.08 7.20
C ALA A 168 -0.93 -15.33 8.60
N LEU A 169 -2.14 -15.86 8.71
CA LEU A 169 -2.79 -16.21 9.98
C LEU A 169 -2.36 -17.57 10.54
N LYS A 170 -1.63 -18.40 9.78
CA LYS A 170 -1.09 -19.66 10.30
C LYS A 170 0.11 -19.41 11.22
N PRO A 171 0.23 -20.15 12.34
CA PRO A 171 1.35 -20.08 13.27
C PRO A 171 2.68 -20.50 12.68
#